data_AF-A0A2U3LXA3-F1
#
_entry.id   AF-A0A2U3LXA3-F1
#
_cell.length_a   1.000
_cell.length_b   1.000
_cell.length_c   1.000
_cell.angle_alpha   90.00
_cell.angle_beta   90.00
_cell.angle_gamma   90.00
#
_symmetry.space_group_name_H-M   'P 1'
#
loop_
_entity.id
_entity.type
_entity.pdbx_description
1 polymer ?
#
loop_
_entity_poly.entity_id
_entity_poly.type
_entity_poly.pdbx_seq_one_letter_code
_entity_poly.pdbx_strand_id
1 'polypeptide(L)' 'MMVKTVNSDPRFGVTTYELTDIVQANPDAAMFQVPPGYAVTEPAGRGGRAGR' A
#
# COMPACT_ATOMS: atom_id res chain seq x y z
N MET A 1 -6.46 14.26 16.49
CA MET A 1 -7.07 12.94 16.77
C MET A 1 -5.94 11.94 16.81
N MET A 2 -5.89 11.09 17.84
CA MET A 2 -4.90 10.03 17.97
C MET A 2 -5.65 8.69 17.95
N VAL A 3 -5.25 7.78 17.05
CA VAL A 3 -5.86 6.45 16.94
C VAL A 3 -4.82 5.42 17.29
N LYS A 4 -5.08 4.62 18.32
CA LYS A 4 -4.25 3.48 18.70
C LYS A 4 -4.96 2.19 18.35
N THR A 5 -4.26 1.29 17.68
CA THR A 5 -4.75 -0.05 17.34
C THR A 5 -3.75 -1.08 17.81
N VAL A 6 -4.22 -2.04 18.60
CA VAL A 6 -3.44 -3.21 19.02
C VAL A 6 -4.06 -4.43 18.36
N ASN A 7 -3.28 -5.14 17.55
CA ASN A 7 -3.67 -6.41 16.94
C ASN A 7 -2.82 -7.53 17.56
N SER A 8 -3.47 -8.55 18.12
CA SER A 8 -2.81 -9.70 18.75
C SER A 8 -3.24 -10.96 18.01
N ASP A 9 -2.35 -11.53 17.20
CA ASP A 9 -2.55 -12.82 16.53
C ASP A 9 -1.66 -13.88 17.22
N PRO A 10 -2.21 -15.00 17.72
CA PRO A 10 -1.43 -16.04 18.40
C PRO A 10 -0.28 -16.64 17.57
N ARG A 11 -0.36 -16.56 16.25
CA ARG A 11 0.65 -17.10 15.32
C ARG A 11 1.74 -16.09 14.98
N PHE A 12 1.44 -14.79 15.08
CA PHE A 12 2.32 -13.72 14.61
C PHE A 12 2.69 -12.70 15.70
N GLY A 13 2.18 -12.89 16.92
CA GLY A 13 2.43 -12.01 18.06
C GLY A 13 1.54 -10.77 18.08
N VAL A 14 2.05 -9.72 18.73
CA VAL A 14 1.30 -8.47 18.92
C VAL A 14 1.89 -7.36 18.05
N THR A 15 1.05 -6.68 17.29
CA THR A 15 1.41 -5.46 16.56
C THR A 15 0.63 -4.27 17.11
N THR A 16 1.35 -3.22 17.51
CA THR A 16 0.76 -1.97 18.00
C THR A 16 1.02 -0.85 17.01
N TYR A 17 -0.03 -0.14 16.63
CA TYR A 17 0.00 1.01 15.73
C TYR A 17 -0.54 2.24 16.43
N GLU A 18 0.18 3.35 16.33
CA GLU A 18 -0.26 4.66 16.82
C GLU A 18 -0.25 5.63 15.64
N LEU A 19 -1.42 6.15 15.28
CA LEU A 19 -1.59 7.12 14.21
C LEU A 19 -1.75 8.52 14.82
N THR A 20 -0.79 9.39 14.54
CA THR A 20 -0.75 10.80 14.94
C THR A 20 -0.88 11.71 13.72
N ASP A 21 -1.06 13.02 13.95
CA ASP A 21 -0.98 14.06 12.91
C ASP A 21 -1.88 13.83 11.68
N ILE A 22 -3.08 13.31 11.92
CA ILE A 22 -4.05 13.00 10.86
C ILE A 22 -4.52 14.30 10.19
N VAL A 23 -4.17 14.46 8.92
CA VAL A 23 -4.69 15.53 8.05
C VAL A 23 -5.88 15.01 7.26
N GLN A 24 -7.08 15.52 7.54
CA GLN A 24 -8.32 15.17 6.83
C GLN A 24 -8.54 16.07 5.61
N ALA A 25 -7.60 16.04 4.66
CA ALA A 25 -7.69 16.73 3.38
C ALA A 25 -7.43 15.74 2.24
N ASN A 26 -7.72 16.13 1.00
CA ASN A 26 -7.38 15.29 -0.15
C ASN A 26 -5.85 15.14 -0.22
N PRO A 27 -5.31 13.91 -0.30
CA PRO A 27 -3.87 13.70 -0.39
C PRO A 27 -3.34 14.16 -1.75
N ASP A 28 -2.04 14.44 -1.82
CA ASP A 28 -1.37 14.76 -3.08
C ASP A 28 -1.38 13.53 -4.00
N ALA A 29 -1.82 13.73 -5.25
CA ALA A 29 -1.87 12.68 -6.26
C ALA A 29 -0.47 12.09 -6.56
N ALA A 30 0.59 12.89 -6.41
CA ALA A 30 1.96 12.43 -6.62
C ALA A 30 2.37 11.27 -5.70
N MET A 31 1.76 11.17 -4.50
CA MET A 31 2.02 10.05 -3.57
C MET A 31 1.57 8.68 -4.11
N PHE A 32 0.68 8.69 -5.10
CA PHE A 32 0.13 7.49 -5.72
C PHE A 32 0.66 7.28 -7.14
N GLN A 33 1.66 8.06 -7.55
CA GLN A 33 2.35 7.92 -8.82
C GLN A 33 3.66 7.16 -8.63
N VAL A 34 4.01 6.36 -9.63
CA VAL A 34 5.29 5.64 -9.65
C VAL A 34 6.43 6.66 -9.80
N PRO A 35 7.46 6.62 -8.94
CA PRO A 35 8.60 7.54 -9.05
C PRO A 35 9.35 7.38 -10.38
N PRO A 36 9.98 8.46 -10.90
CA PRO A 36 10.85 8.36 -12.07
C PRO A 36 11.97 7.34 -11.87
N GLY A 37 12.26 6.54 -12.90
CA GLY A 37 13.32 5.53 -12.86
C GLY A 37 12.94 4.21 -12.16
N TYR A 38 11.72 4.08 -11.64
CA TYR A 38 11.22 2.80 -11.16
C TYR A 38 11.00 1.83 -12.34
N ALA A 39 11.68 0.69 -12.31
CA ALA A 39 11.51 -0.36 -13.31
C ALA A 39 10.35 -1.28 -12.92
N VAL A 40 9.28 -1.25 -13.70
CA VAL A 40 8.16 -2.19 -13.54
C VAL A 40 8.54 -3.52 -14.19
N THR A 41 8.75 -4.54 -13.38
CA THR A 41 8.88 -5.92 -13.88
C THR A 41 7.49 -6.54 -13.94
N GLU A 42 6.91 -6.68 -15.13
CA GLU A 42 5.70 -7.48 -15.29
C GLU A 42 6.04 -8.96 -15.02
N PRO A 43 5.38 -9.64 -14.07
CA PRO A 43 5.46 -11.09 -14.02
C PRO A 43 4.87 -11.63 -15.32
N ALA A 44 5.58 -12.53 -16.01
CA ALA A 44 5.20 -13.08 -17.32
C ALA A 44 3.69 -13.32 -17.42
N GLY A 45 3.04 -12.49 -18.22
CA GLY A 45 1.61 -12.25 -18.14
C GLY A 45 0.76 -13.50 -18.39
N ARG A 46 -0.23 -13.71 -17.52
CA ARG A 46 -1.42 -14.48 -17.90
C ARG A 46 -2.34 -13.55 -18.69
N GLY A 47 -1.99 -13.35 -19.97
CA GLY A 47 -2.71 -12.48 -20.89
C GLY A 47 -2.57 -12.98 -22.32
N GLY A 48 -2.98 -14.22 -22.58
CA GLY A 48 -3.06 -14.76 -23.94
C GLY A 48 -4.06 -13.97 -24.76
N ARG A 49 -3.56 -13.10 -25.64
CA ARG A 49 -4.30 -12.65 -26.82
C ARG A 49 -3.89 -13.54 -27.99
N ALA A 50 -4.68 -14.58 -28.22
CA ALA A 50 -4.64 -15.33 -29.47
C ALA A 50 -5.46 -14.57 -30.52
N GLY A 51 -4.87 -14.41 -31.71
CA GLY A 51 -5.62 -14.34 -32.97
C GLY A 51 -6.08 -12.96 -33.42
N ARG A 52 -5.36 -12.45 -34.42
CA ARG A 52 -5.82 -11.82 -35.67
C ARG A 52 -7.26 -11.32 -35.77
#